data_AF-A5HZL4-F1
#
_entry.id   AF-A5HZL4-F1
#
_cell.length_a   1.000
_cell.length_b   1.000
_cell.length_c   1.000
_cell.angle_alpha   90.00
_cell.angle_beta   90.00
_cell.angle_gamma   90.00
#
_symmetry.space_group_name_H-M   'P 1'
#
loop_
_entity.id
_entity.type
_entity.pdbx_description
1 polymer ?
#
loop_
_entity_poly.entity_id
_entity_poly.type
_entity_poly.pdbx_seq_one_letter_code
_entity_poly.pdbx_strand_id
1 'polypeptide(L)'
;MRYVNNNDITVDGAGVGLSADSDIENEKLNYELNVWYNSKIGTITFTQWKSSKRYDDIKKKVNPIEIDGKKVFKYEDYVEIELDKKSKVENYIWEENGSYCEASITEGNGNTDEIAKAFVNSKSID
;
A
#
# COMPACT_ATOMS: atom_id res chain seq x y z
N MET A 1 -5.34 -10.39 25.52
CA MET A 1 -5.29 -9.68 24.23
C MET A 1 -3.87 -9.11 24.09
N ARG A 2 -3.02 -9.68 23.23
CA ARG A 2 -1.68 -9.12 23.00
C ARG A 2 -1.82 -8.05 21.93
N TYR A 3 -1.58 -6.80 22.30
CA TYR A 3 -1.34 -5.73 21.34
C TYR A 3 -0.11 -6.13 20.53
N VAL A 4 -0.24 -6.19 19.21
CA VAL A 4 0.92 -6.24 18.33
C VAL A 4 1.51 -4.84 18.41
N ASN A 5 2.67 -4.68 19.04
CA ASN A 5 3.41 -3.43 18.96
C ASN A 5 3.87 -3.28 17.51
N ASN A 6 3.58 -2.14 16.88
CA ASN A 6 4.08 -1.77 15.55
C ASN A 6 5.62 -1.77 15.43
N ASN A 7 6.35 -2.00 16.53
CA ASN A 7 7.81 -2.07 16.58
C ASN A 7 8.43 -3.33 15.94
N ASP A 8 7.63 -4.33 15.55
CA ASP A 8 8.14 -5.56 14.91
C ASP A 8 8.17 -5.49 13.37
N ILE A 9 7.60 -4.45 12.75
CA ILE A 9 7.61 -4.27 11.29
C ILE A 9 8.87 -3.49 10.93
N THR A 10 9.83 -4.17 10.32
CA THR A 10 11.11 -3.61 9.89
C THR A 10 11.20 -3.60 8.38
N VAL A 11 11.94 -2.65 7.81
CA VAL A 11 12.18 -2.62 6.36
C VAL A 11 13.03 -3.83 5.97
N ASP A 12 12.55 -4.60 5.00
CA ASP A 12 13.29 -5.70 4.37
C ASP A 12 14.06 -5.19 3.14
N GLY A 13 13.46 -4.29 2.37
CA GLY A 13 14.13 -3.67 1.23
C GLY A 13 13.32 -2.54 0.60
N ALA A 14 13.94 -1.85 -0.35
CA ALA A 14 13.27 -0.83 -1.16
C ALA A 14 13.84 -0.82 -2.59
N GLY A 15 13.02 -0.41 -3.55
CA GLY A 15 13.41 -0.35 -4.96
C GLY A 15 12.52 0.59 -5.76
N VAL A 16 13.06 1.11 -6.86
CA VAL A 16 12.31 1.91 -7.83
C VAL A 16 12.03 1.04 -9.05
N GLY A 17 10.79 1.06 -9.53
CA GLY A 17 10.33 0.29 -10.67
C GLY A 17 9.56 1.14 -11.68
N LEU A 18 9.23 0.52 -12.81
CA LEU A 18 8.23 1.06 -13.73
C LEU A 18 6.84 0.75 -13.15
N SER A 19 6.01 1.78 -13.05
CA SER A 19 4.62 1.62 -12.65
C SER A 19 3.80 0.96 -13.76
N ALA A 20 2.71 0.31 -13.36
CA ALA A 20 1.73 -0.28 -14.28
C ALA A 20 1.07 0.75 -15.22
N ASP A 21 1.16 2.04 -14.89
CA ASP A 21 0.63 3.14 -15.69
C ASP A 21 1.60 3.59 -16.80
N SER A 22 2.77 2.96 -16.93
CA SER A 22 3.71 3.22 -18.01
C SER A 22 3.18 2.72 -19.35
N ASP A 23 3.43 3.49 -20.41
CA ASP A 23 3.19 3.11 -21.80
C ASP A 23 4.55 3.11 -22.51
N ILE A 24 5.17 1.94 -22.51
CA ILE A 24 6.55 1.74 -22.97
C ILE A 24 6.65 1.97 -24.49
N GLU A 25 5.64 1.55 -25.24
CA GLU A 25 5.61 1.70 -26.70
C GLU A 25 5.61 3.17 -27.13
N ASN A 26 4.95 4.04 -26.34
CA ASN A 26 4.90 5.48 -26.60
C ASN A 26 5.87 6.29 -25.72
N GLU A 27 6.90 5.66 -25.14
CA GLU A 27 7.94 6.29 -24.31
C GLU A 27 7.42 7.09 -23.10
N LYS A 28 6.21 6.77 -22.61
CA LYS A 28 5.63 7.40 -21.42
C LYS A 28 5.91 6.53 -20.20
N LEU A 29 7.08 6.72 -19.62
CA LEU A 29 7.53 5.97 -18.45
C LEU A 29 7.08 6.65 -17.15
N ASN A 30 6.36 5.91 -16.33
CA ASN A 30 5.95 6.34 -15.00
C ASN A 30 6.66 5.46 -13.97
N TYR A 31 7.21 6.05 -12.92
CA TYR A 31 8.00 5.33 -11.93
C TYR A 31 7.24 5.17 -10.62
N GLU A 32 7.59 4.12 -9.89
CA GLU A 32 7.09 3.85 -8.55
C GLU A 32 8.23 3.51 -7.59
N LEU A 33 8.10 3.98 -6.35
CA LEU A 33 8.93 3.53 -5.23
C LEU A 33 8.17 2.44 -4.49
N ASN A 34 8.79 1.27 -4.32
CA ASN A 34 8.27 0.19 -3.50
C ASN A 34 9.18 -0.01 -2.28
N VAL A 35 8.57 -0.16 -1.12
CA VAL A 35 9.24 -0.54 0.13
C VAL A 35 8.58 -1.81 0.65
N TRP A 36 9.38 -2.84 0.87
CA TRP A 36 8.96 -4.12 1.42
C TRP A 36 9.35 -4.18 2.89
N TYR A 37 8.45 -4.72 3.69
CA TYR A 37 8.66 -4.87 5.12
C TYR A 37 8.62 -6.35 5.50
N ASN A 38 9.40 -6.71 6.52
CA ASN A 38 9.30 -8.00 7.16
C ASN A 38 7.88 -8.22 7.68
N SER A 39 7.29 -9.33 7.29
CA SER A 39 5.93 -9.74 7.61
C SER A 39 5.95 -11.11 8.29
N LYS A 40 4.90 -11.40 9.07
CA LYS A 40 4.69 -12.76 9.60
C LYS A 40 4.06 -13.68 8.56
N ILE A 41 3.19 -13.13 7.71
CA ILE A 41 2.44 -13.84 6.66
C ILE A 41 2.45 -12.98 5.40
N GLY A 42 2.72 -13.60 4.24
CA GLY A 42 2.63 -12.92 2.94
C GLY A 42 3.46 -11.65 2.89
N THR A 43 2.84 -10.52 2.52
CA THR A 43 3.53 -9.24 2.32
C THR A 43 2.95 -8.10 3.14
N ILE A 44 3.83 -7.17 3.50
CA ILE A 44 3.49 -5.80 3.86
C ILE A 44 4.31 -4.90 2.92
N THR A 45 3.64 -4.09 2.11
CA THR A 45 4.30 -3.20 1.16
C THR A 45 3.78 -1.78 1.27
N PHE A 46 4.67 -0.82 1.03
CA PHE A 46 4.32 0.56 0.77
C PHE A 46 4.75 0.91 -0.65
N THR A 47 3.86 1.53 -1.41
CA THR A 47 4.16 1.97 -2.77
C THR A 47 3.79 3.44 -2.94
N GLN A 48 4.62 4.20 -3.66
CA GLN A 48 4.39 5.59 -3.98
C GLN A 48 4.54 5.86 -5.48
N TRP A 49 3.64 6.67 -6.02
CA TRP A 49 3.62 7.11 -7.42
C TRP A 49 3.45 8.63 -7.54
N LYS A 50 3.86 9.21 -8.68
CA LYS A 50 3.49 10.59 -9.06
C LYS A 50 2.15 10.69 -9.79
N SER A 51 1.70 9.59 -10.38
CA SER A 51 0.39 9.45 -11.02
C SER A 51 -0.12 8.04 -10.79
N SER A 52 -1.42 7.87 -10.54
CA SER A 52 -2.01 6.55 -10.30
C SER A 52 -3.42 6.46 -10.87
N LYS A 53 -3.61 5.75 -11.99
CA LYS A 53 -4.95 5.42 -12.50
C LYS A 53 -5.71 4.54 -11.51
N ARG A 54 -4.98 3.68 -10.78
CA ARG A 54 -5.53 2.83 -9.71
C ARG A 54 -6.22 3.68 -8.63
N TYR A 55 -5.58 4.76 -8.19
CA TYR A 55 -6.20 5.70 -7.25
C TYR A 55 -7.51 6.27 -7.78
N ASP A 56 -7.51 6.78 -9.02
CA ASP A 56 -8.70 7.36 -9.64
C ASP A 56 -9.85 6.35 -9.79
N ASP A 57 -9.52 5.09 -10.07
CA ASP A 57 -10.50 4.02 -10.21
C ASP A 57 -11.07 3.58 -8.87
N ILE A 58 -10.24 3.43 -7.84
CA ILE A 58 -10.67 3.06 -6.48
C ILE A 58 -11.53 4.16 -5.88
N LYS A 59 -11.12 5.43 -6.02
CA LYS A 59 -11.86 6.61 -5.54
C LYS A 59 -13.29 6.68 -6.08
N LYS A 60 -13.56 6.14 -7.26
CA LYS A 60 -14.92 6.09 -7.86
C LYS A 60 -15.76 4.92 -7.32
N LYS A 61 -15.12 3.88 -6.78
CA LYS A 61 -15.75 2.60 -6.41
C LYS A 61 -16.02 2.47 -4.92
N VAL A 62 -15.17 3.05 -4.07
CA VAL A 62 -15.26 2.89 -2.61
C VAL A 62 -15.39 4.25 -1.92
N ASN A 63 -16.12 4.27 -0.81
CA ASN A 63 -16.22 5.46 0.03
C ASN A 63 -14.91 5.61 0.83
N PRO A 64 -14.41 6.85 1.02
CA PRO A 64 -13.22 7.07 1.82
C PRO A 64 -13.52 6.86 3.31
N ILE A 65 -12.51 6.42 4.04
CA ILE A 65 -12.40 6.53 5.50
C ILE A 65 -11.47 7.70 5.84
N GLU A 66 -11.61 8.22 7.05
CA GLU A 66 -10.74 9.28 7.56
C GLU A 66 -9.68 8.69 8.49
N ILE A 67 -8.41 8.98 8.19
CA ILE A 67 -7.26 8.64 9.03
C ILE A 67 -6.45 9.92 9.21
N ASP A 68 -6.39 10.43 10.44
CA ASP A 68 -5.67 11.65 10.82
C ASP A 68 -5.93 12.84 9.87
N GLY A 69 -7.21 13.05 9.54
CA GLY A 69 -7.66 14.12 8.65
C GLY A 69 -7.41 13.88 7.16
N LYS A 70 -6.78 12.76 6.79
CA LYS A 70 -6.55 12.35 5.40
C LYS A 70 -7.68 11.43 4.92
N LYS A 71 -8.08 11.62 3.67
CA LYS A 71 -9.02 10.73 2.97
C LYS A 71 -8.26 9.52 2.45
N VAL A 72 -8.60 8.36 2.99
CA VAL A 72 -7.98 7.08 2.62
C VAL A 72 -9.05 6.16 2.05
N PHE A 73 -8.75 5.49 0.95
CA PHE A 73 -9.66 4.54 0.33
C PHE A 73 -9.20 3.13 0.67
N LYS A 74 -10.01 2.41 1.45
CA LYS A 74 -9.75 1.03 1.85
C LYS A 74 -10.45 0.07 0.89
N TYR A 75 -9.75 -0.96 0.42
CA TYR A 75 -10.31 -2.00 -0.43
C TYR A 75 -9.55 -3.33 -0.27
N GLU A 76 -10.16 -4.41 -0.72
CA GLU A 76 -9.63 -5.76 -0.57
C GLU A 76 -9.12 -6.31 -1.91
N ASP A 77 -8.04 -7.07 -1.86
CA ASP A 77 -7.48 -7.85 -2.97
C ASP A 77 -7.00 -9.22 -2.45
N TYR A 78 -6.47 -10.08 -3.33
CA TYR A 78 -5.96 -11.39 -2.97
C TYR A 78 -4.60 -11.65 -3.61
N VAL A 79 -3.65 -12.16 -2.82
CA VAL A 79 -2.33 -12.59 -3.31
C VAL A 79 -2.16 -14.09 -3.11
N GLU A 80 -1.52 -14.75 -4.09
CA GLU A 80 -1.11 -16.14 -3.95
C GLU A 80 0.13 -16.22 -3.06
N ILE A 81 0.06 -17.05 -2.01
CA ILE A 81 1.15 -17.24 -1.05
C ILE A 81 1.79 -18.62 -1.16
N GLU A 82 1.04 -19.61 -1.64
CA GLU A 82 1.50 -20.96 -2.00
C GLU A 82 0.64 -21.48 -3.15
N LEU A 83 1.03 -22.62 -3.76
CA LEU A 83 0.19 -23.32 -4.74
C LEU A 83 -1.24 -23.49 -4.19
N ASP A 84 -2.21 -22.92 -4.91
CA ASP A 84 -3.64 -22.94 -4.60
C ASP A 84 -4.06 -22.28 -3.27
N LYS A 85 -3.18 -21.51 -2.62
CA LYS A 85 -3.52 -20.73 -1.41
C LYS A 85 -3.44 -19.23 -1.69
N LYS A 86 -4.59 -18.58 -1.55
CA LYS A 86 -4.73 -17.13 -1.62
C LYS A 86 -4.95 -16.57 -0.22
N SER A 87 -4.28 -15.47 0.08
CA SER A 87 -4.52 -14.67 1.28
C SER A 87 -5.13 -13.33 0.89
N LYS A 88 -6.09 -12.89 1.70
CA LYS A 88 -6.67 -11.57 1.57
C LYS A 88 -5.61 -10.51 1.89
N VAL A 89 -5.59 -9.46 1.10
CA VAL A 89 -4.76 -8.26 1.30
C VAL A 89 -5.69 -7.09 1.50
N GLU A 90 -5.50 -6.36 2.58
CA GLU A 90 -6.17 -5.08 2.80
C GLU A 90 -5.26 -3.96 2.28
N ASN A 91 -5.80 -3.18 1.37
CA ASN A 91 -5.11 -2.07 0.73
C ASN A 91 -5.69 -0.75 1.20
N TYR A 92 -4.82 0.23 1.41
CA TYR A 92 -5.14 1.57 1.86
C TYR A 92 -4.44 2.54 0.93
N ILE A 93 -5.20 3.25 0.09
CA ILE A 93 -4.63 4.17 -0.90
C ILE A 93 -5.06 5.61 -0.61
N TRP A 94 -4.12 6.55 -0.67
CA TRP A 94 -4.36 7.97 -0.39
C TRP A 94 -3.48 8.89 -1.24
N GLU A 95 -3.81 10.17 -1.23
CA GLU A 95 -3.02 11.23 -1.86
C GLU A 95 -2.25 11.99 -0.78
N GLU A 96 -0.96 12.23 -1.02
CA GLU A 96 -0.04 12.94 -0.13
C GLU A 96 0.80 13.90 -0.95
N ASN A 97 0.61 15.21 -0.78
CA ASN A 97 1.42 16.27 -1.41
C ASN A 97 1.59 16.09 -2.94
N GLY A 98 0.50 15.75 -3.64
CA GLY A 98 0.51 15.53 -5.10
C GLY A 98 1.17 14.23 -5.54
N SER A 99 1.47 13.32 -4.60
CA SER A 99 1.87 11.94 -4.86
C SER A 99 0.77 10.99 -4.37
N TYR A 100 0.70 9.80 -4.93
CA TYR A 100 -0.25 8.77 -4.55
C TYR A 100 0.49 7.68 -3.77
N CYS A 101 -0.07 7.25 -2.66
CA CYS A 101 0.56 6.28 -1.77
C CYS A 101 -0.40 5.12 -1.50
N GLU A 102 0.13 3.90 -1.40
CA GLU A 102 -0.62 2.71 -1.03
C GLU A 102 0.14 1.90 0.01
N ALA A 103 -0.59 1.42 1.03
CA ALA A 103 -0.12 0.37 1.92
C ALA A 103 -0.94 -0.89 1.68
N SER A 104 -0.27 -2.00 1.37
CA SER A 104 -0.88 -3.31 1.16
C SER A 104 -0.44 -4.26 2.26
N ILE A 105 -1.39 -4.81 3.00
CA ILE A 105 -1.11 -5.59 4.21
C ILE A 105 -1.86 -6.92 4.10
N THR A 106 -1.11 -8.02 4.03
CA THR A 106 -1.69 -9.36 4.05
C THR A 106 -2.35 -9.64 5.39
N GLU A 107 -3.56 -10.20 5.37
CA GLU A 107 -4.28 -10.60 6.58
C GLU A 107 -3.46 -11.56 7.45
N GLY A 108 -3.54 -11.39 8.77
CA GLY A 108 -2.79 -12.20 9.73
C GLY A 108 -1.47 -11.56 10.21
N ASN A 109 -1.08 -10.40 9.67
CA ASN A 109 0.03 -9.61 10.20
C ASN A 109 -0.29 -8.77 11.44
N GLY A 110 -1.55 -8.75 11.89
CA GLY A 110 -2.01 -7.96 13.02
C GLY A 110 -3.27 -7.18 12.67
N ASN A 111 -3.51 -6.08 13.38
CA ASN A 111 -4.58 -5.14 13.04
C ASN A 111 -4.11 -4.26 11.88
N THR A 112 -4.63 -4.57 10.69
CA THR A 112 -4.33 -3.89 9.42
C THR A 112 -4.65 -2.40 9.47
N ASP A 113 -5.74 -1.98 10.11
CA ASP A 113 -6.11 -0.56 10.25
C ASP A 113 -5.08 0.20 11.08
N GLU A 114 -4.61 -0.35 12.20
CA GLU A 114 -3.58 0.28 13.05
C GLU A 114 -2.22 0.35 12.36
N ILE A 115 -1.88 -0.65 11.56
CA ILE A 115 -0.67 -0.65 10.73
C ILE A 115 -0.79 0.42 9.63
N ALA A 116 -1.93 0.49 8.93
CA ALA A 116 -2.19 1.47 7.89
C ALA A 116 -2.13 2.91 8.41
N LYS A 117 -2.66 3.17 9.61
CA LYS A 117 -2.52 4.48 10.28
C LYS A 117 -1.06 4.90 10.42
N ALA A 118 -0.18 3.97 10.82
CA ALA A 118 1.24 4.28 10.94
C ALA A 118 1.88 4.72 9.61
N PHE A 119 1.48 4.11 8.49
CA PHE A 119 1.92 4.52 7.16
C PHE A 119 1.36 5.87 6.74
N VAL A 120 0.06 6.08 6.89
CA VAL A 120 -0.62 7.34 6.53
C VAL A 120 -0.05 8.53 7.33
N ASN A 121 0.37 8.28 8.57
CA ASN A 121 0.93 9.29 9.46
C ASN A 121 2.45 9.46 9.34
N SER A 122 3.11 8.57 8.60
CA SER A 122 4.54 8.70 8.35
C SER A 122 4.83 9.96 7.52
N LYS A 123 6.02 10.54 7.73
CA LYS A 123 6.43 11.69 6.91
C LYS A 123 6.61 11.23 5.47
N SER A 124 6.05 11.97 4.52
CA SER A 124 6.31 11.76 3.11
C SER A 124 7.81 11.86 2.82
N ILE A 125 8.28 11.04 1.89
CA ILE A 125 9.59 11.25 1.26
C ILE A 125 9.38 12.41 0.27
N ASP A 126 10.02 13.54 0.54
CA ASP A 126 10.04 14.72 -0.34
C ASP A 126 10.93 14.49 -1.58
#